data_AF-E3N208-F1
#
_entry.id   AF-E3N208-F1
#
_cell.length_a   1.000
_cell.length_b   1.000
_cell.length_c   1.000
_cell.angle_alpha   90.00
_cell.angle_beta   90.00
_cell.angle_gamma   90.00
#
_symmetry.space_group_name_H-M   'P 1'
#
loop_
_entity.id
_entity.type
_entity.pdbx_description
1 polymer ?
#
loop_
_entity_poly.entity_id
_entity_poly.type
_entity_poly.pdbx_seq_one_letter_code
_entity_poly.pdbx_strand_id
1 'polypeptide(L)'
;MPLPLSYPGLKCVLENLEAVKRAHIIGRSPGLQKVDKLIPLCLKDFSIYSNQMEINNLRIYYGRDEVEFEMNGKAFSRKGFASRQDTIKKVFNFYFCERSTIHVDKVDWGESSLPDALALDIKFRVNILISSFRRQ
;
A
#
# COMPACT_ATOMS: atom_id res chain seq x y z
N MET A 1 -0.75 -25.22 -24.88
CA MET A 1 -0.87 -23.97 -24.10
C MET A 1 -1.49 -24.32 -22.76
N PRO A 2 -0.99 -23.80 -21.62
CA PRO A 2 -1.66 -23.99 -20.35
C PRO A 2 -3.07 -23.39 -20.43
N LEU A 3 -4.05 -24.07 -19.86
CA LEU A 3 -5.41 -23.55 -19.75
C LEU A 3 -5.36 -22.26 -18.92
N PRO A 4 -6.05 -21.17 -19.34
CA PRO A 4 -6.15 -19.98 -18.52
C PRO A 4 -6.80 -20.34 -17.18
N LEU A 5 -6.32 -19.74 -16.09
CA LEU A 5 -6.88 -19.95 -14.77
C LEU A 5 -8.37 -19.59 -14.78
N SER A 6 -9.20 -20.47 -14.22
CA SER A 6 -10.59 -20.14 -13.95
C SER A 6 -10.66 -18.97 -12.96
N TYR A 7 -11.76 -18.22 -12.98
CA TYR A 7 -11.96 -17.08 -12.08
C TYR A 7 -11.73 -17.42 -10.58
N PRO A 8 -12.23 -18.55 -10.05
CA PRO A 8 -11.92 -18.97 -8.68
C PRO A 8 -10.43 -19.24 -8.43
N GLY A 9 -9.74 -19.85 -9.40
CA GLY A 9 -8.32 -20.13 -9.32
C GLY A 9 -7.49 -18.85 -9.27
N LEU A 10 -7.77 -17.89 -10.15
CA LEU A 10 -7.09 -16.59 -10.15
C LEU A 10 -7.33 -15.82 -8.84
N LYS A 11 -8.57 -15.82 -8.34
CA LYS A 11 -8.92 -15.18 -7.07
C LYS A 11 -8.10 -15.77 -5.91
N CYS A 12 -8.06 -17.10 -5.80
CA CYS A 12 -7.31 -17.81 -4.75
C CYS A 12 -5.82 -17.46 -4.78
N VAL A 13 -5.22 -17.41 -5.98
CA VAL A 13 -3.81 -17.02 -6.15
C VAL A 13 -3.57 -15.58 -5.68
N LEU A 14 -4.41 -14.63 -6.10
CA LEU A 14 -4.26 -13.22 -5.71
C LEU A 14 -4.49 -13.00 -4.20
N GLU A 15 -5.38 -13.77 -3.57
CA GLU A 15 -5.64 -13.68 -2.14
C GLU A 15 -4.46 -14.15 -1.28
N ASN A 16 -3.74 -15.18 -1.73
CA ASN A 16 -2.59 -15.74 -1.02
C ASN A 16 -1.25 -15.15 -1.46
N LEU A 17 -1.24 -14.26 -2.45
CA LEU A 17 -0.04 -13.58 -2.90
C LEU A 17 0.32 -12.46 -1.92
N GLU A 18 1.61 -12.35 -1.60
CA GLU A 18 2.13 -11.27 -0.79
C GLU A 18 1.74 -9.89 -1.39
N ALA A 19 1.28 -8.99 -0.53
CA ALA A 19 0.60 -7.75 -0.90
C ALA A 19 1.42 -6.83 -1.82
N VAL A 20 2.73 -6.69 -1.59
CA VAL A 20 3.60 -5.86 -2.42
C VAL A 20 3.76 -6.47 -3.82
N LYS A 21 4.00 -7.78 -3.90
CA LYS A 21 4.08 -8.49 -5.19
C LYS A 21 2.76 -8.39 -5.96
N ARG A 22 1.64 -8.52 -5.26
CA ARG A 22 0.30 -8.36 -5.84
C ARG A 22 0.12 -6.95 -6.41
N ALA A 23 0.41 -5.91 -5.63
CA ALA A 23 0.31 -4.52 -6.09
C ALA A 23 1.13 -4.26 -7.36
N HIS A 24 2.31 -4.88 -7.48
CA HIS A 24 3.14 -4.77 -8.68
C HIS A 24 2.49 -5.36 -9.94
N ILE A 25 1.87 -6.54 -9.82
CA ILE A 25 1.16 -7.20 -10.93
C ILE A 25 -0.06 -6.35 -11.34
N ILE A 26 -0.84 -5.94 -10.35
CA ILE A 26 -2.08 -5.19 -10.54
C ILE A 26 -1.83 -3.80 -11.14
N GLY A 27 -0.74 -3.15 -10.74
CA GLY A 27 -0.30 -1.87 -11.31
C GLY A 27 -0.04 -1.91 -12.82
N ARG A 28 0.26 -3.09 -13.38
CA ARG A 28 0.49 -3.29 -14.82
C ARG A 28 -0.70 -3.86 -15.58
N SER A 29 -1.82 -4.15 -14.91
CA SER A 29 -2.96 -4.85 -15.50
C SER A 29 -4.29 -4.21 -15.07
N PRO A 30 -4.80 -3.22 -15.82
CA PRO A 30 -6.04 -2.52 -15.49
C PRO A 30 -7.26 -3.46 -15.35
N GLY A 31 -7.31 -4.54 -16.12
CA GLY A 31 -8.36 -5.55 -15.99
C GLY A 31 -8.36 -6.26 -14.64
N LEU A 32 -7.16 -6.52 -14.08
CA LEU A 32 -7.01 -7.16 -12.78
C LEU A 32 -7.30 -6.20 -11.63
N GLN A 33 -7.11 -4.88 -11.80
CA GLN A 33 -7.42 -3.88 -10.76
C GLN A 33 -8.88 -3.96 -10.27
N LYS A 34 -9.82 -4.28 -11.16
CA LYS A 34 -11.23 -4.41 -10.80
C LYS A 34 -11.47 -5.62 -9.90
N VAL A 35 -10.87 -6.75 -10.24
CA VAL A 35 -10.97 -8.01 -9.45
C VAL A 35 -10.24 -7.86 -8.13
N ASP A 36 -9.09 -7.20 -8.16
CA ASP A 36 -8.22 -6.99 -7.02
C ASP A 36 -8.90 -6.24 -5.86
N LYS A 37 -9.75 -5.26 -6.19
CA LYS A 37 -10.53 -4.47 -5.21
C LYS A 37 -11.55 -5.32 -4.43
N LEU A 38 -11.99 -6.44 -4.99
CA LEU A 38 -12.95 -7.36 -4.36
C LEU A 38 -12.29 -8.35 -3.39
N ILE A 39 -10.97 -8.50 -3.47
CA ILE A 39 -10.22 -9.44 -2.65
C ILE A 39 -9.61 -8.65 -1.49
N PRO A 40 -9.78 -9.12 -0.23
CA PRO A 40 -9.18 -8.47 0.93
C PRO A 40 -7.68 -8.23 0.74
N LEU A 41 -7.20 -7.11 1.27
CA LEU A 41 -5.77 -6.84 1.36
C LEU A 41 -5.29 -7.24 2.76
N CYS A 42 -4.38 -8.20 2.83
CA CYS A 42 -3.79 -8.68 4.06
C CYS A 42 -2.33 -8.25 4.12
N LEU A 43 -1.98 -7.44 5.11
CA LEU A 43 -0.63 -6.93 5.36
C LEU A 43 -0.11 -7.53 6.65
N LYS A 44 1.19 -7.84 6.68
CA LYS A 44 1.85 -8.29 7.89
C LYS A 44 2.24 -7.07 8.74
N ASP A 45 3.01 -6.17 8.14
CA ASP A 45 3.52 -4.99 8.82
C ASP A 45 3.15 -3.75 7.99
N PHE A 46 2.59 -2.73 8.64
CA PHE A 46 2.31 -1.43 8.03
C PHE A 46 2.79 -0.32 8.95
N SER A 47 3.73 0.50 8.48
CA SER A 47 4.23 1.63 9.26
C SER A 47 3.97 2.94 8.54
N ILE A 48 3.57 3.97 9.27
CA ILE A 48 3.27 5.29 8.71
C ILE A 48 4.11 6.35 9.44
N TYR A 49 4.79 7.17 8.65
CA TYR A 49 5.58 8.32 9.11
C TYR A 49 5.33 9.52 8.18
N SER A 50 5.77 10.72 8.56
CA SER A 50 5.49 11.93 7.77
C SER A 50 6.11 11.93 6.38
N ASN A 51 7.31 11.38 6.25
CA ASN A 51 8.08 11.38 5.00
C ASN A 51 8.06 10.03 4.29
N GLN A 52 7.51 8.98 4.90
CA GLN A 52 7.51 7.64 4.34
C GLN A 52 6.39 6.76 4.89
N MET A 53 6.05 5.71 4.16
CA MET A 53 5.36 4.54 4.72
C MET A 53 6.12 3.27 4.37
N GLU A 54 5.88 2.24 5.16
CA GLU A 54 6.44 0.91 4.94
C GLU A 54 5.30 -0.11 4.90
N ILE A 55 5.25 -0.91 3.84
CA ILE A 55 4.31 -2.04 3.69
C ILE A 55 5.15 -3.30 3.59
N ASN A 56 5.07 -4.16 4.61
CA ASN A 56 5.93 -5.34 4.75
C ASN A 56 7.41 -4.96 4.57
N ASN A 57 8.03 -5.36 3.45
CA ASN A 57 9.44 -5.08 3.12
C ASN A 57 9.62 -3.95 2.08
N LEU A 58 8.54 -3.24 1.73
CA LEU A 58 8.57 -2.13 0.79
C LEU A 58 8.53 -0.81 1.53
N ARG A 59 9.56 0.01 1.37
CA ARG A 59 9.60 1.38 1.87
C ARG A 59 9.25 2.34 0.75
N ILE A 60 8.45 3.35 1.08
CA ILE A 60 7.94 4.33 0.14
C ILE A 60 8.16 5.71 0.73
N TYR A 61 9.02 6.51 0.12
CA TYR A 61 9.35 7.86 0.55
C TYR A 61 8.59 8.89 -0.29
N TYR A 62 8.05 9.91 0.38
CA TYR A 62 7.28 10.97 -0.25
C TYR A 62 8.16 12.21 -0.45
N GLY A 63 8.56 12.46 -1.70
CA GLY A 63 9.18 13.71 -2.12
C GLY A 63 8.16 14.83 -2.36
N ARG A 64 8.64 15.98 -2.83
CA ARG A 64 7.78 17.13 -3.19
C ARG A 64 6.89 16.82 -4.41
N ASP A 65 7.48 16.21 -5.43
CA ASP A 65 6.88 15.93 -6.73
C ASP A 65 7.25 14.53 -7.24
N GLU A 66 7.84 13.73 -6.36
CA GLU A 66 8.33 12.38 -6.63
C GLU A 66 8.01 11.40 -5.50
N VAL A 67 7.99 10.11 -5.84
CA VAL A 67 7.92 8.99 -4.90
C VAL A 67 9.12 8.10 -5.14
N GLU A 68 9.82 7.73 -4.08
CA GLU A 68 10.86 6.71 -4.11
C GLU A 68 10.36 5.44 -3.46
N PHE A 69 10.65 4.31 -4.10
CA PHE A 69 10.30 2.98 -3.65
C PHE A 69 11.58 2.20 -3.42
N GLU A 70 11.77 1.66 -2.22
CA GLU A 70 12.92 0.85 -1.86
C GLU A 70 12.46 -0.53 -1.42
N MET A 71 13.02 -1.58 -2.03
CA MET A 71 12.75 -2.97 -1.69
C MET A 71 14.02 -3.80 -1.84
N ASN A 72 14.42 -4.51 -0.78
CA ASN A 72 15.60 -5.39 -0.77
C ASN A 72 16.88 -4.70 -1.30
N GLY A 73 17.11 -3.45 -0.91
CA GLY A 73 18.28 -2.65 -1.33
C GLY A 73 18.23 -2.13 -2.77
N LYS A 74 17.12 -2.31 -3.49
CA LYS A 74 16.88 -1.71 -4.80
C LYS A 74 15.91 -0.55 -4.64
N ALA A 75 16.32 0.62 -5.12
CA ALA A 75 15.49 1.82 -5.15
C ALA A 75 15.07 2.17 -6.58
N PHE A 76 13.84 2.68 -6.73
CA PHE A 76 13.41 3.34 -7.96
C PHE A 76 12.51 4.52 -7.62
N SER A 77 12.58 5.59 -8.41
CA SER A 77 11.77 6.78 -8.23
C SER A 77 10.82 7.02 -9.39
N ARG A 78 9.70 7.66 -9.08
CA ARG A 78 8.71 8.14 -10.05
C ARG A 78 8.44 9.61 -9.81
N LYS A 79 8.58 10.41 -10.85
CA LYS A 79 8.25 11.85 -10.86
C LYS A 79 6.90 12.12 -11.50
N GLY A 80 6.43 13.37 -11.41
CA GLY A 80 5.22 13.84 -12.09
C GLY A 80 4.00 14.00 -11.17
N PHE A 81 4.24 14.19 -9.88
CA PHE A 81 3.19 14.54 -8.93
C PHE A 81 3.09 16.06 -8.78
N ALA A 82 1.89 16.58 -8.52
CA ALA A 82 1.66 18.02 -8.48
C ALA A 82 2.18 18.67 -7.19
N SER A 83 2.14 17.94 -6.08
CA SER A 83 2.58 18.39 -4.76
C SER A 83 2.79 17.19 -3.85
N ARG A 84 3.45 17.39 -2.71
CA ARG A 84 3.66 16.31 -1.71
C ARG A 84 2.32 15.72 -1.24
N GLN A 85 1.29 16.54 -1.08
CA GLN A 85 -0.03 16.07 -0.68
C GLN A 85 -0.69 15.23 -1.79
N ASP A 86 -0.58 15.65 -3.06
CA ASP A 86 -1.03 14.87 -4.22
C ASP A 86 -0.28 13.54 -4.33
N THR A 87 1.03 13.56 -4.09
CA THR A 87 1.89 12.38 -4.01
C THR A 87 1.38 11.38 -2.99
N ILE A 88 1.23 11.81 -1.73
CA ILE A 88 0.79 10.93 -0.65
C ILE A 88 -0.62 10.42 -0.96
N LYS A 89 -1.55 11.28 -1.37
CA LYS A 89 -2.92 10.90 -1.72
C LYS A 89 -2.96 9.83 -2.81
N LYS A 90 -2.21 10.00 -3.91
CA LYS A 90 -2.17 9.01 -5.01
C LYS A 90 -1.57 7.68 -4.58
N VAL A 91 -0.51 7.72 -3.77
CA VAL A 91 0.12 6.51 -3.24
C VAL A 91 -0.86 5.75 -2.33
N PHE A 92 -1.47 6.41 -1.35
CA PHE A 92 -2.46 5.77 -0.49
C PHE A 92 -3.67 5.24 -1.27
N ASN A 93 -4.15 6.01 -2.25
CA ASN A 93 -5.26 5.56 -3.10
C ASN A 93 -4.92 4.29 -3.89
N PHE A 94 -3.69 4.17 -4.39
CA PHE A 94 -3.27 3.00 -5.15
C PHE A 94 -3.24 1.73 -4.30
N TYR A 95 -2.75 1.82 -3.06
CA TYR A 95 -2.64 0.65 -2.19
C TYR A 95 -3.94 0.30 -1.46
N PHE A 96 -4.71 1.29 -1.00
CA PHE A 96 -5.77 1.09 -0.01
C PHE A 96 -7.19 1.46 -0.47
N CYS A 97 -7.35 2.45 -1.34
CA CYS A 97 -8.69 2.93 -1.69
C CYS A 97 -9.50 1.93 -2.53
N GLU A 98 -10.83 2.03 -2.40
CA GLU A 98 -11.82 1.18 -3.06
C GLU A 98 -11.75 -0.31 -2.69
N ARG A 99 -10.96 -0.67 -1.67
CA ARG A 99 -10.96 -2.02 -1.10
C ARG A 99 -12.00 -2.11 0.02
N SER A 100 -12.79 -3.18 0.00
CA SER A 100 -13.82 -3.41 1.02
C SER A 100 -13.24 -3.78 2.38
N THR A 101 -12.10 -4.45 2.41
CA THR A 101 -11.50 -4.94 3.66
C THR A 101 -9.98 -4.92 3.60
N ILE A 102 -9.36 -4.28 4.59
CA ILE A 102 -7.91 -4.26 4.79
C ILE A 102 -7.62 -4.81 6.18
N HIS A 103 -6.91 -5.93 6.22
CA HIS A 103 -6.42 -6.55 7.45
C HIS A 103 -4.92 -6.27 7.58
N VAL A 104 -4.51 -5.88 8.77
CA VAL A 104 -3.11 -5.62 9.09
C VAL A 104 -2.78 -6.32 10.40
N ASP A 105 -1.76 -7.18 10.39
CA ASP A 105 -1.36 -7.85 11.62
C ASP A 105 -0.72 -6.86 12.60
N LYS A 106 0.22 -6.04 12.13
CA LYS A 106 0.88 -5.00 12.92
C LYS A 106 0.88 -3.65 12.23
N VAL A 107 0.35 -2.64 12.91
CA VAL A 107 0.45 -1.23 12.52
C VAL A 107 1.40 -0.50 13.45
N ASP A 108 2.40 0.20 12.90
CA ASP A 108 3.23 1.17 13.62
C ASP A 108 2.89 2.59 13.17
N TRP A 109 2.41 3.40 14.09
CA TRP A 109 2.02 4.78 13.84
C TRP A 109 3.05 5.74 14.43
N GLY A 110 3.85 6.36 13.57
CA GLY A 110 4.81 7.39 13.96
C GLY A 110 4.12 8.73 14.26
N GLU A 111 4.67 9.48 15.22
CA GLU A 111 4.09 10.72 15.78
C GLU A 111 3.79 11.85 14.78
N SER A 112 4.40 11.85 13.61
CA SER A 112 4.17 12.91 12.65
C SER A 112 2.94 12.56 11.82
N SER A 113 1.84 13.28 12.08
CA SER A 113 0.55 13.12 11.42
C SER A 113 0.73 12.91 9.91
N LEU A 114 -0.01 11.95 9.36
CA LEU A 114 -0.43 12.06 7.97
C LEU A 114 -0.96 13.49 7.81
N PRO A 115 -0.58 14.24 6.76
CA PRO A 115 -1.03 15.61 6.63
C PRO A 115 -2.56 15.62 6.83
N ASP A 116 -3.08 16.46 7.74
CA ASP A 116 -4.52 16.56 8.05
C ASP A 116 -5.38 16.73 6.78
N ALA A 117 -4.75 17.13 5.67
CA ALA A 117 -5.27 17.19 4.31
C ALA A 117 -5.67 15.84 3.68
N LEU A 118 -5.32 14.70 4.27
CA LEU A 118 -5.73 13.38 3.77
C LEU A 118 -7.07 12.99 4.37
N ALA A 119 -8.14 13.55 3.79
CA ALA A 119 -9.51 13.04 3.92
C ALA A 119 -9.62 11.66 3.21
N LEU A 120 -8.84 10.70 3.66
CA LEU A 120 -8.85 9.32 3.19
C LEU A 120 -9.73 8.52 4.16
N ASP A 121 -10.93 8.15 3.73
CA ASP A 121 -11.81 7.25 4.49
C ASP A 121 -11.29 5.80 4.36
N ILE A 122 -10.13 5.53 4.97
CA ILE A 122 -9.50 4.20 4.98
C ILE A 122 -9.75 3.56 6.35
N LYS A 123 -10.27 2.33 6.32
CA LYS A 123 -10.58 1.53 7.51
C LYS A 123 -9.70 0.29 7.55
N PHE A 124 -8.95 0.14 8.64
CA PHE A 124 -8.11 -1.02 8.89
C PHE A 124 -8.71 -1.90 9.99
N ARG A 125 -8.66 -3.21 9.81
CA ARG A 125 -8.80 -4.20 10.88
C ARG A 125 -7.39 -4.58 11.33
N VAL A 126 -7.05 -4.30 12.58
CA VAL A 126 -5.68 -4.39 13.09
C VAL A 126 -5.61 -5.37 14.26
N ASN A 127 -4.60 -6.26 14.29
CA ASN A 127 -4.37 -7.13 15.45
C ASN A 127 -3.51 -6.43 16.50
N ILE A 128 -2.41 -5.78 16.08
CA ILE A 128 -1.46 -5.10 16.95
C ILE A 128 -1.29 -3.66 16.46
N LEU A 129 -1.55 -2.70 17.35
CA LEU A 129 -1.29 -1.28 17.11
C LEU A 129 -0.17 -0.81 18.03
N ILE A 130 0.88 -0.25 17.44
CA ILE A 130 2.02 0.34 18.14
C ILE A 130 2.07 1.83 17.78
N SER A 131 2.26 2.67 18.79
CA SER A 131 2.59 4.08 18.60
C SER A 131 4.03 4.29 19.05
N SER A 132 4.93 4.52 18.09
CA SER A 132 6.33 4.76 18.39
C SER A 132 6.55 6.24 18.73
N PHE A 133 6.49 6.57 20.03
CA PHE A 133 6.90 7.88 20.56
C PHE A 133 8.42 7.98 20.53
N ARG A 134 9.01 8.66 19.54
CA ARG A 134 10.41 9.07 19.66
C ARG A 134 10.44 10.40 20.40
N ARG A 135 10.62 10.34 21.73
CA ARG A 135 11.09 11.49 22.52
C ARG A 135 12.33 12.06 21.84
N GLN A 136 12.20 13.22 21.20
CA GLN A 136 13.33 14.09 20.88
C GLN A 136 13.85 14.73 22.17
#